data_AF-A0AAE4MHA3-F1
#
_entry.id   AF-A0AAE4MHA3-F1
#
_cell.length_a   1.000
_cell.length_b   1.000
_cell.length_c   1.000
_cell.angle_alpha   90.00
_cell.angle_beta   90.00
_cell.angle_gamma   90.00
#
_symmetry.space_group_name_H-M   'P 1'
#
loop_
_entity.id
_entity.type
_entity.pdbx_description
1 polymer ?
#
loop_
_entity_poly.entity_id
_entity_poly.type
_entity_poly.pdbx_seq_one_letter_code
_entity_poly.pdbx_strand_id
1 'polypeptide(L)'
;MNRKIVIGLEVALLAVVAVFSAACILPESDEAFEQKYAKQMEATRSLADSMTKIQLSYLDMIQPGAERIAGDPDNTTQTTAILSEIYSSMPSFSVVAFVNETGHVTTVFPANYRDIVIGNWTDHLNRYHTDQTITFDKFNLRNHSVPGIVIHSGPETTGYVTALIDTSHYFGEVRSEYADAADWQYWLVADDGFILHSPYSELSGKNMRDLNTPDRAGLYRVFGQALGNTSGMAVYTGYSYSDLKPMNYVVTWDTVPIGHTGDQKLLVMITAKQNSRQNLVRAVPSTDQTLEEFVHSALIFVDEVGKDAALAEFSDPNGRFTTQEYSIFAFDRNKTMLADAYDHSLLGNPISYAVDSNGVEAGDLIHKRAMQGGGYVAYLYPNPAENMTEQLKLSYIVQVDDDWYIAAGSFGNYSNLHVPAEVRENITSYLRSVQTYAQSVDKDTAIATLNDPVGSYAPRNNMRFFAMDYNGTTLADPQYPQFVGENYLGMTDILGGSITRDAIILAKDGGGKQYVYTPKETTGGAYELRLEYILPAGDDWLILGAVTIA
;
A
#
# COMPACT_ATOMS: atom_id res chain seq x y z
N MET A 1 7.42 -23.73 81.04
CA MET A 1 8.71 -23.02 80.98
C MET A 1 9.18 -23.01 79.52
N ASN A 2 9.32 -21.81 78.93
CA ASN A 2 10.00 -21.38 77.69
C ASN A 2 9.63 -22.08 76.33
N ARG A 3 8.94 -21.47 75.34
CA ARG A 3 9.12 -20.29 74.44
C ARG A 3 10.14 -20.43 73.29
N LYS A 4 9.60 -20.34 72.05
CA LYS A 4 10.15 -19.96 70.71
C LYS A 4 11.01 -21.05 70.01
N ILE A 5 10.84 -21.37 68.71
CA ILE A 5 11.10 -20.53 67.52
C ILE A 5 10.51 -21.20 66.24
N VAL A 6 9.90 -20.35 65.39
CA VAL A 6 9.68 -20.42 63.91
C VAL A 6 8.50 -21.21 63.32
N ILE A 7 7.73 -20.44 62.56
CA ILE A 7 6.55 -20.71 61.74
C ILE A 7 7.01 -20.96 60.30
N GLY A 8 6.38 -21.94 59.62
CA GLY A 8 6.05 -21.89 58.20
C GLY A 8 7.09 -22.44 57.21
N LEU A 9 6.81 -23.60 56.61
CA LEU A 9 7.20 -23.91 55.23
C LEU A 9 6.33 -25.04 54.65
N GLU A 10 5.04 -24.78 54.44
CA GLU A 10 4.23 -25.46 53.43
C GLU A 10 3.86 -24.42 52.38
N VAL A 11 4.70 -24.24 51.36
CA VAL A 11 4.37 -23.87 49.96
C VAL A 11 5.70 -24.00 49.20
N ALA A 12 5.95 -25.18 48.63
CA ALA A 12 6.88 -25.33 47.52
C ALA A 12 6.06 -25.81 46.31
N LEU A 13 5.00 -25.06 46.01
CA LEU A 13 4.35 -25.11 44.71
C LEU A 13 5.23 -24.25 43.78
N LEU A 14 5.63 -24.84 42.66
CA LEU A 14 6.32 -24.17 41.56
C LEU A 14 5.67 -22.81 41.25
N ALA A 15 6.24 -21.75 41.78
CA ALA A 15 6.12 -20.42 41.20
C ALA A 15 7.09 -20.37 40.01
N VAL A 16 6.74 -21.06 38.92
CA VAL A 16 7.10 -20.54 37.61
C VAL A 16 6.29 -19.26 37.50
N VAL A 17 6.95 -18.15 37.84
CA VAL A 17 6.46 -16.82 37.58
C VAL A 17 6.35 -16.71 36.06
N ALA A 18 5.20 -17.10 35.52
CA ALA A 18 4.70 -16.54 34.29
C ALA A 18 4.51 -15.04 34.58
N VAL A 19 5.59 -14.27 34.43
CA VAL A 19 5.47 -12.86 34.13
C VAL A 19 4.81 -12.85 32.75
N PHE A 20 3.47 -12.84 32.74
CA PHE A 20 2.76 -12.16 31.69
C PHE A 20 3.36 -10.76 31.67
N SER A 21 4.27 -10.48 30.73
CA SER A 21 4.70 -9.13 30.44
C SER A 21 3.48 -8.43 29.85
N ALA A 22 2.58 -7.98 30.74
CA ALA A 22 1.59 -6.99 30.38
C ALA A 22 2.36 -5.84 29.75
N ALA A 23 2.11 -5.56 28.48
CA ALA A 23 2.66 -4.40 27.80
C ALA A 23 2.27 -3.16 28.62
N CYS A 24 3.20 -2.67 29.42
CA CYS A 24 3.03 -1.50 30.27
C CYS A 24 3.29 -0.25 29.43
N ILE A 25 2.51 0.80 29.69
CA ILE A 25 2.92 2.16 29.35
C ILE A 25 3.90 2.57 30.46
N LEU A 26 5.13 2.93 30.08
CA LEU A 26 6.12 3.40 31.03
C LEU A 26 5.92 4.91 31.25
N PRO A 27 5.90 5.41 32.49
CA PRO A 27 5.81 6.83 32.76
C PRO A 27 7.16 7.49 32.50
N GLU A 28 7.32 8.10 31.33
CA GLU A 28 8.47 8.96 31.01
C GLU A 28 7.98 10.18 30.21
N SER A 29 7.31 11.12 30.86
CA SER A 29 7.17 12.48 30.32
C SER A 29 7.71 13.45 31.36
N ASP A 30 9.04 13.50 31.47
CA ASP A 30 9.73 14.64 32.08
C ASP A 30 10.32 15.52 30.98
N GLU A 31 10.73 16.74 31.36
CA GLU A 31 11.22 17.76 30.42
C GLU A 31 12.45 17.28 29.62
N ALA A 32 13.30 16.44 30.24
CA ALA A 32 14.48 15.88 29.58
C ALA A 32 14.11 14.81 28.53
N PHE A 33 13.07 14.03 28.79
CA PHE A 33 12.53 13.05 27.86
C PHE A 33 11.86 13.72 26.66
N GLU A 34 11.04 14.75 26.88
CA GLU A 34 10.45 15.55 25.78
C GLU A 34 11.53 16.20 24.93
N GLN A 35 12.58 16.76 25.55
CA GLN A 35 13.70 17.33 24.82
C GLN A 35 14.46 16.30 23.96
N LYS A 36 14.57 15.05 24.43
CA LYS A 36 15.22 13.96 23.69
C LYS A 36 14.45 13.60 22.41
N TYR A 37 13.12 13.68 22.41
CA TYR A 37 12.26 13.31 21.27
C TYR A 37 11.59 14.50 20.58
N ALA A 38 12.00 15.72 20.87
CA ALA A 38 11.43 16.95 20.31
C ALA A 38 11.31 16.92 18.78
N LYS A 39 12.31 16.38 18.08
CA LYS A 39 12.27 16.22 16.61
C LYS A 39 11.17 15.28 16.13
N GLN A 40 10.95 14.17 16.83
CA GLN A 40 9.90 13.22 16.49
C GLN A 40 8.52 13.84 16.72
N MET A 41 8.36 14.61 17.80
CA MET A 41 7.15 15.38 18.09
C MET A 41 6.89 16.45 17.02
N GLU A 42 7.91 17.22 16.65
CA GLU A 42 7.83 18.25 15.59
C GLU A 42 7.45 17.63 14.24
N ALA A 43 8.08 16.52 13.86
CA ALA A 43 7.73 15.80 12.63
C ALA A 43 6.30 15.24 12.66
N THR A 44 5.86 14.69 13.80
CA THR A 44 4.49 14.17 13.93
C THR A 44 3.46 15.29 13.76
N ARG A 45 3.70 16.44 14.39
CA ARG A 45 2.85 17.63 14.25
C ARG A 45 2.86 18.17 12.84
N SER A 46 4.04 18.27 12.22
CA SER A 46 4.18 18.78 10.86
C SER A 46 3.45 17.89 9.85
N LEU A 47 3.52 16.56 10.00
CA LEU A 47 2.76 15.60 9.19
C LEU A 47 1.25 15.84 9.33
N ALA A 48 0.74 16.00 10.56
CA ALA A 48 -0.68 16.26 10.79
C ALA A 48 -1.11 17.63 10.21
N ASP A 49 -0.29 18.66 10.35
CA ASP A 49 -0.54 19.99 9.78
C ASP A 49 -0.56 19.93 8.24
N SER A 50 0.38 19.22 7.60
CA SER A 50 0.43 19.05 6.15
C SER A 50 -0.76 18.25 5.63
N MET A 51 -1.14 17.16 6.31
CA MET A 51 -2.35 16.40 6.00
C MET A 51 -3.62 17.25 6.09
N THR A 52 -3.75 18.07 7.14
CA THR A 52 -4.88 18.98 7.30
C THR A 52 -4.95 19.99 6.15
N LYS A 53 -3.81 20.53 5.70
CA LYS A 53 -3.77 21.47 4.57
C LYS A 53 -4.13 20.79 3.25
N ILE A 54 -3.59 19.61 2.98
CA ILE A 54 -3.87 18.85 1.77
C ILE A 54 -5.36 18.49 1.71
N GLN A 55 -5.96 18.08 2.82
CA GLN A 55 -7.40 17.84 2.92
C GLN A 55 -8.24 19.04 2.54
N LEU A 56 -7.91 20.23 3.04
CA LEU A 56 -8.61 21.47 2.68
C LEU A 56 -8.44 21.80 1.19
N SER A 57 -7.24 21.59 0.63
CA SER A 57 -7.01 21.80 -0.80
C SER A 57 -7.87 20.89 -1.69
N TYR A 58 -8.16 19.67 -1.25
CA TYR A 58 -9.05 18.78 -1.99
C TYR A 58 -10.48 19.33 -2.07
N LEU A 59 -11.00 19.91 -0.99
CA LEU A 59 -12.32 20.55 -1.00
C LEU A 59 -12.35 21.76 -1.95
N ASP A 60 -11.33 22.60 -1.89
CA ASP A 60 -11.20 23.78 -2.76
C ASP A 60 -11.13 23.39 -4.25
N MET A 61 -10.59 22.21 -4.57
CA MET A 61 -10.51 21.68 -5.94
C MET A 61 -11.82 21.07 -6.43
N ILE A 62 -12.56 20.37 -5.58
CA ILE A 62 -13.80 19.68 -5.97
C ILE A 62 -14.97 20.67 -6.04
N GLN A 63 -15.04 21.63 -5.11
CA GLN A 63 -16.21 22.52 -4.95
C GLN A 63 -16.61 23.26 -6.24
N PRO A 64 -15.71 23.93 -6.99
CA PRO A 64 -16.10 24.66 -8.19
C PRO A 64 -16.71 23.76 -9.27
N GLY A 65 -16.19 22.53 -9.39
CA GLY A 65 -16.74 21.54 -10.32
C GLY A 65 -18.11 21.03 -9.88
N ALA A 66 -18.29 20.77 -8.58
CA ALA A 66 -19.59 20.38 -8.02
C ALA A 66 -20.67 21.46 -8.25
N GLU A 67 -20.35 22.73 -8.04
CA GLU A 67 -21.26 23.86 -8.31
C GLU A 67 -21.63 23.96 -9.80
N ARG A 68 -20.69 23.70 -10.71
CA ARG A 68 -20.95 23.66 -12.16
C ARG A 68 -21.88 22.50 -12.55
N ILE A 69 -21.71 21.33 -11.94
CA ILE A 69 -22.60 20.17 -12.16
C ILE A 69 -24.00 20.46 -11.62
N ALA A 70 -24.12 21.07 -10.44
CA ALA A 70 -25.40 21.44 -9.84
C ALA A 70 -26.26 22.37 -10.73
N GLY A 71 -25.64 23.12 -11.64
CA GLY A 71 -26.36 23.98 -12.60
C GLY A 71 -27.10 23.22 -13.71
N ASP A 72 -26.69 21.99 -14.03
CA ASP A 72 -27.29 21.11 -15.04
C ASP A 72 -26.98 19.62 -14.76
N PRO A 73 -27.51 19.04 -13.67
CA PRO A 73 -27.07 17.73 -13.16
C PRO A 73 -27.44 16.55 -14.07
N ASP A 74 -28.40 16.73 -14.97
CA ASP A 74 -28.85 15.71 -15.93
C ASP A 74 -27.95 15.63 -17.18
N ASN A 75 -27.05 16.60 -17.37
CA ASN A 75 -26.16 16.66 -18.53
C ASN A 75 -24.90 15.81 -18.32
N THR A 76 -25.03 14.51 -18.56
CA THR A 76 -23.95 13.54 -18.33
C THR A 76 -22.65 13.88 -19.07
N THR A 77 -22.72 14.47 -20.27
CA THR A 77 -21.53 14.85 -21.04
C THR A 77 -20.75 15.96 -20.35
N GLN A 78 -21.45 17.00 -19.88
CA GLN A 78 -20.84 18.08 -19.10
C GLN A 78 -20.32 17.56 -17.77
N THR A 79 -21.08 16.72 -17.09
CA THR A 79 -20.68 16.09 -15.82
C THR A 79 -19.40 15.28 -15.98
N THR A 80 -19.28 14.43 -17.00
CA THR A 80 -18.06 13.65 -17.25
C THR A 80 -16.85 14.56 -17.48
N ALA A 81 -16.98 15.63 -18.27
CA ALA A 81 -15.88 16.57 -18.50
C ALA A 81 -15.42 17.25 -17.20
N ILE A 82 -16.37 17.68 -16.36
CA ILE A 82 -16.05 18.29 -15.07
C ILE A 82 -15.40 17.28 -14.10
N LEU A 83 -15.90 16.05 -14.03
CA LEU A 83 -15.30 15.02 -13.19
C LEU A 83 -13.87 14.68 -13.63
N SER A 84 -13.60 14.69 -14.94
CA SER A 84 -12.24 14.56 -15.48
C SER A 84 -11.34 15.71 -15.02
N GLU A 85 -11.80 16.97 -15.11
CA GLU A 85 -11.04 18.14 -14.63
C GLU A 85 -10.67 18.01 -13.14
N ILE A 86 -11.63 17.57 -12.30
CA ILE A 86 -11.41 17.36 -10.86
C ILE A 86 -10.42 16.23 -10.62
N TYR A 87 -10.61 15.08 -11.28
CA TYR A 87 -9.71 13.92 -11.18
C TYR A 87 -8.26 14.33 -11.48
N SER A 88 -8.08 15.14 -12.52
CA SER A 88 -6.78 15.64 -12.95
C SER A 88 -6.12 16.65 -12.03
N SER A 89 -6.88 17.31 -11.16
CA SER A 89 -6.31 18.30 -10.24
C SER A 89 -5.46 17.67 -9.13
N MET A 90 -5.64 16.36 -8.86
CA MET A 90 -4.93 15.65 -7.78
C MET A 90 -4.59 14.20 -8.15
N PRO A 91 -3.30 13.83 -8.18
CA PRO A 91 -2.86 12.46 -8.47
C PRO A 91 -3.38 11.39 -7.51
N SER A 92 -3.61 11.77 -6.26
CA SER A 92 -4.13 10.88 -5.21
C SER A 92 -5.60 10.48 -5.43
N PHE A 93 -6.34 11.14 -6.33
CA PHE A 93 -7.69 10.71 -6.67
C PHE A 93 -7.66 9.44 -7.51
N SER A 94 -8.23 8.37 -6.94
CA SER A 94 -8.36 7.08 -7.64
C SER A 94 -9.63 7.03 -8.48
N VAL A 95 -10.70 7.65 -8.00
CA VAL A 95 -12.01 7.74 -8.68
C VAL A 95 -12.70 9.04 -8.25
N VAL A 96 -13.37 9.72 -9.18
CA VAL A 96 -14.32 10.81 -8.88
C VAL A 96 -15.68 10.45 -9.47
N ALA A 97 -16.76 10.65 -8.72
CA ALA A 97 -18.11 10.31 -9.15
C ALA A 97 -19.11 11.41 -8.78
N PHE A 98 -20.17 11.52 -9.56
CA PHE A 98 -21.32 12.36 -9.23
C PHE A 98 -22.46 11.48 -8.70
N VAL A 99 -22.98 11.86 -7.54
CA VAL A 99 -24.09 11.21 -6.85
C VAL A 99 -25.26 12.18 -6.83
N ASN A 100 -26.40 11.78 -7.38
CA ASN A 100 -27.58 12.62 -7.40
C ASN A 100 -28.24 12.74 -6.00
N GLU A 101 -29.28 13.57 -5.90
CA GLU A 101 -30.02 13.88 -4.67
C GLU A 101 -30.70 12.66 -4.02
N THR A 102 -30.85 11.56 -4.77
CA THR A 102 -31.44 10.29 -4.29
C THR A 102 -30.39 9.29 -3.83
N GLY A 103 -29.10 9.59 -3.97
CA GLY A 103 -28.00 8.70 -3.61
C GLY A 103 -27.66 7.69 -4.68
N HIS A 104 -28.00 7.96 -5.94
CA HIS A 104 -27.58 7.14 -7.05
C HIS A 104 -26.36 7.76 -7.74
N VAL A 105 -25.30 6.97 -7.90
CA VAL A 105 -24.15 7.35 -8.72
C VAL A 105 -24.59 7.37 -10.18
N THR A 106 -24.58 8.55 -10.80
CA THR A 106 -25.03 8.72 -12.19
C THR A 106 -23.86 8.76 -13.17
N THR A 107 -22.73 9.32 -12.75
CA THR A 107 -21.52 9.49 -13.57
C THR A 107 -20.27 9.17 -12.74
N VAL A 108 -19.30 8.48 -13.34
CA VAL A 108 -18.03 8.10 -12.71
C VAL A 108 -16.90 8.40 -13.68
N PHE A 109 -15.79 8.87 -13.14
CA PHE A 109 -14.53 9.04 -13.85
C PHE A 109 -13.37 8.48 -13.00
N PRO A 110 -12.42 7.72 -13.58
CA PRO A 110 -12.40 7.27 -14.97
C PRO A 110 -13.49 6.21 -15.27
N ALA A 111 -13.90 6.10 -16.55
CA ALA A 111 -15.09 5.34 -16.94
C ALA A 111 -14.97 3.82 -16.71
N ASN A 112 -13.76 3.28 -16.64
CA ASN A 112 -13.49 1.86 -16.32
C ASN A 112 -13.95 1.46 -14.91
N TYR A 113 -14.09 2.42 -13.98
CA TYR A 113 -14.65 2.18 -12.64
C TYR A 113 -16.18 2.17 -12.62
N ARG A 114 -16.85 2.51 -13.72
CA ARG A 114 -18.30 2.63 -13.83
C ARG A 114 -19.02 1.37 -13.35
N ASP A 115 -18.56 0.21 -13.80
CA ASP A 115 -19.17 -1.05 -13.39
C ASP A 115 -19.02 -1.33 -11.90
N ILE A 116 -17.92 -0.88 -11.30
CA ILE A 116 -17.54 -1.20 -9.93
C ILE A 116 -18.22 -0.24 -8.92
N VAL A 117 -18.37 1.03 -9.30
CA VAL A 117 -18.74 2.15 -8.43
C VAL A 117 -20.24 2.51 -8.56
N ILE A 118 -20.87 2.26 -9.71
CA ILE A 118 -22.31 2.52 -9.88
C ILE A 118 -23.12 1.63 -8.92
N GLY A 119 -23.93 2.27 -8.09
CA GLY A 119 -24.79 1.62 -7.12
C GLY A 119 -25.70 2.59 -6.40
N ASN A 120 -26.45 2.08 -5.42
CA ASN A 120 -27.20 2.91 -4.47
C ASN A 120 -26.31 3.21 -3.27
N TRP A 121 -26.16 4.50 -2.99
CA TRP A 121 -25.32 5.08 -1.95
C TRP A 121 -26.16 5.86 -0.93
N THR A 122 -27.46 5.57 -0.83
CA THR A 122 -28.37 6.26 0.07
C THR A 122 -27.92 6.16 1.53
N ASP A 123 -27.32 5.05 1.97
CA ASP A 123 -26.77 4.90 3.33
C ASP A 123 -25.56 5.81 3.61
N HIS A 124 -24.77 6.10 2.59
CA HIS A 124 -23.61 6.98 2.67
C HIS A 124 -24.08 8.45 2.64
N LEU A 125 -25.05 8.75 1.77
CA LEU A 125 -25.74 10.04 1.73
C LEU A 125 -26.38 10.37 3.08
N ASN A 126 -27.13 9.44 3.67
CA ASN A 126 -27.75 9.65 4.99
C ASN A 126 -26.75 9.87 6.13
N ARG A 127 -25.50 9.41 5.99
CA ARG A 127 -24.46 9.53 7.02
C ARG A 127 -23.60 10.77 6.89
N TYR A 128 -23.33 11.23 5.67
CA TYR A 128 -22.28 12.22 5.40
C TYR A 128 -22.73 13.43 4.57
N HIS A 129 -23.99 13.45 4.11
CA HIS A 129 -24.47 14.49 3.22
C HIS A 129 -24.67 15.82 3.93
N THR A 130 -23.81 16.76 3.55
CA THR A 130 -23.85 18.21 3.79
C THR A 130 -23.13 18.86 2.60
N ASP A 131 -23.13 20.19 2.48
CA ASP A 131 -22.49 20.89 1.34
C ASP A 131 -20.99 20.54 1.14
N GLN A 132 -20.27 20.21 2.22
CA GLN A 132 -18.87 19.78 2.21
C GLN A 132 -18.56 18.81 3.37
N THR A 133 -18.01 17.64 3.04
CA THR A 133 -17.59 16.64 4.03
C THR A 133 -16.32 15.91 3.57
N ILE A 134 -15.32 15.77 4.44
CA ILE A 134 -14.22 14.80 4.28
C ILE A 134 -14.50 13.68 5.26
N THR A 135 -14.52 12.42 4.85
CA THR A 135 -14.74 11.31 5.77
C THR A 135 -13.85 10.13 5.43
N PHE A 136 -13.60 9.26 6.41
CA PHE A 136 -13.06 7.95 6.15
C PHE A 136 -14.21 6.93 6.15
N ASP A 137 -14.35 6.17 5.06
CA ASP A 137 -15.36 5.10 4.96
C ASP A 137 -14.78 3.87 4.23
N LYS A 138 -15.43 2.72 4.43
CA LYS A 138 -15.13 1.49 3.70
C LYS A 138 -15.96 1.45 2.43
N PHE A 139 -15.29 1.52 1.29
CA PHE A 139 -15.93 1.51 -0.02
C PHE A 139 -16.26 0.10 -0.48
N ASN A 140 -17.55 -0.24 -0.63
CA ASN A 140 -17.95 -1.50 -1.24
C ASN A 140 -17.92 -1.38 -2.77
N LEU A 141 -16.79 -1.77 -3.36
CA LEU A 141 -16.62 -1.94 -4.80
C LEU A 141 -17.17 -3.32 -5.22
N ARG A 142 -18.45 -3.39 -5.63
CA ARG A 142 -19.27 -4.60 -5.91
C ARG A 142 -19.15 -5.74 -4.86
N ASN A 143 -17.99 -6.40 -4.79
CA ASN A 143 -17.67 -7.59 -3.99
C ASN A 143 -16.49 -7.41 -3.02
N HIS A 144 -15.84 -6.23 -2.98
CA HIS A 144 -14.69 -5.97 -2.11
C HIS A 144 -14.83 -4.63 -1.40
N SER A 145 -14.54 -4.58 -0.10
CA SER A 145 -14.44 -3.33 0.65
C SER A 145 -13.02 -2.76 0.52
N VAL A 146 -12.84 -1.65 -0.18
CA VAL A 146 -11.58 -0.90 -0.21
C VAL A 146 -11.66 0.23 0.81
N PRO A 147 -10.80 0.28 1.82
CA PRO A 147 -10.75 1.43 2.72
C PRO A 147 -10.15 2.64 1.99
N GLY A 148 -10.77 3.81 2.14
CA GLY A 148 -10.32 5.04 1.48
C GLY A 148 -10.75 6.29 2.22
N ILE A 149 -10.09 7.41 1.92
CA ILE A 149 -10.59 8.73 2.30
C ILE A 149 -11.55 9.18 1.20
N VAL A 150 -12.69 9.72 1.61
CA VAL A 150 -13.78 10.11 0.75
C VAL A 150 -14.05 11.59 0.96
N ILE A 151 -14.16 12.32 -0.13
CA ILE A 151 -14.38 13.77 -0.08
C ILE A 151 -15.62 14.09 -0.87
N HIS A 152 -16.55 14.77 -0.23
CA HIS A 152 -17.82 15.20 -0.79
C HIS A 152 -17.85 16.71 -0.88
N SER A 153 -18.27 17.22 -2.03
CA SER A 153 -18.69 18.60 -2.16
C SER A 153 -19.84 18.72 -3.14
N GLY A 154 -20.83 19.52 -2.76
CA GLY A 154 -21.98 19.83 -3.60
C GLY A 154 -23.27 19.97 -2.79
N PRO A 155 -24.26 20.70 -3.33
CA PRO A 155 -25.47 21.04 -2.59
C PRO A 155 -26.42 19.85 -2.47
N GLU A 156 -27.08 19.76 -1.31
CA GLU A 156 -27.94 18.63 -1.01
C GLU A 156 -29.13 18.45 -1.96
N THR A 157 -29.57 19.54 -2.58
CA THR A 157 -30.78 19.59 -3.40
C THR A 157 -30.59 19.07 -4.82
N THR A 158 -29.35 19.01 -5.31
CA THR A 158 -29.04 18.56 -6.68
C THR A 158 -28.02 17.43 -6.72
N GLY A 159 -27.45 17.05 -5.58
CA GLY A 159 -26.42 16.02 -5.48
C GLY A 159 -25.00 16.58 -5.30
N TYR A 160 -24.04 15.68 -5.14
CA TYR A 160 -22.66 16.01 -4.79
C TYR A 160 -21.64 15.24 -5.64
N VAL A 161 -20.45 15.81 -5.76
CA VAL A 161 -19.28 15.12 -6.27
C VAL A 161 -18.59 14.42 -5.11
N THR A 162 -18.19 13.17 -5.33
CA THR A 162 -17.37 12.39 -4.41
C THR A 162 -16.04 12.05 -5.06
N ALA A 163 -14.93 12.26 -4.36
CA ALA A 163 -13.60 11.79 -4.75
C ALA A 163 -13.13 10.71 -3.76
N LEU A 164 -12.61 9.60 -4.29
CA LEU A 164 -11.98 8.52 -3.54
C LEU A 164 -10.48 8.68 -3.61
N ILE A 165 -9.84 8.67 -2.44
CA ILE A 165 -8.39 8.72 -2.29
C ILE A 165 -7.90 7.38 -1.74
N ASP A 166 -6.92 6.80 -2.44
CA ASP A 166 -6.17 5.64 -1.95
C ASP A 166 -5.28 6.07 -0.77
N THR A 167 -5.44 5.38 0.37
CA THR A 167 -4.73 5.74 1.62
C THR A 167 -3.21 5.60 1.52
N SER A 168 -2.70 4.79 0.58
CA SER A 168 -1.26 4.67 0.31
C SER A 168 -0.70 5.94 -0.33
N HIS A 169 -1.46 6.62 -1.19
CA HIS A 169 -1.07 7.86 -1.85
C HIS A 169 -1.19 9.03 -0.87
N TYR A 170 -2.32 9.10 -0.16
CA TYR A 170 -2.56 10.12 0.87
C TYR A 170 -1.46 10.19 1.94
N PHE A 171 -0.95 9.03 2.36
CA PHE A 171 0.17 8.99 3.31
C PHE A 171 1.54 9.17 2.62
N GLY A 172 1.68 8.64 1.39
CA GLY A 172 2.92 8.70 0.61
C GLY A 172 3.37 10.13 0.27
N GLU A 173 2.46 10.95 -0.24
CA GLU A 173 2.71 12.36 -0.62
C GLU A 173 3.28 13.17 0.55
N VAL A 174 2.66 13.04 1.72
CA VAL A 174 3.09 13.77 2.93
C VAL A 174 4.36 13.17 3.51
N ARG A 175 4.52 11.84 3.48
CA ARG A 175 5.70 11.18 4.06
C ARG A 175 6.99 11.53 3.33
N SER A 176 6.98 11.69 2.01
CA SER A 176 8.20 12.03 1.26
C SER A 176 8.90 13.29 1.76
N GLU A 177 8.16 14.23 2.33
CA GLU A 177 8.70 15.47 2.90
C GLU A 177 9.41 15.27 4.25
N TYR A 178 9.14 14.17 4.97
CA TYR A 178 9.57 13.96 6.36
C TYR A 178 10.29 12.62 6.60
N ALA A 179 10.83 12.01 5.55
CA ALA A 179 11.57 10.73 5.59
C ALA A 179 12.96 10.83 6.28
N ASP A 180 13.07 11.61 7.36
CA ASP A 180 14.33 12.08 7.93
C ASP A 180 15.10 11.03 8.77
N ALA A 181 14.50 9.89 9.15
CA ALA A 181 15.17 8.90 9.99
C ALA A 181 14.89 7.44 9.56
N ALA A 182 15.96 6.65 9.40
CA ALA A 182 15.92 5.25 8.98
C ALA A 182 15.14 4.30 9.92
N ASP A 183 14.82 4.74 11.14
CA ASP A 183 14.19 3.93 12.19
C ASP A 183 12.77 4.39 12.59
N TRP A 184 12.22 5.41 11.92
CA TRP A 184 10.86 5.87 12.18
C TRP A 184 9.83 5.02 11.44
N GLN A 185 8.79 4.65 12.16
CA GLN A 185 7.68 3.85 11.70
C GLN A 185 6.41 4.67 11.79
N TYR A 186 5.64 4.75 10.72
CA TYR A 186 4.55 5.70 10.61
C TYR A 186 3.19 5.01 10.58
N TRP A 187 2.21 5.59 11.28
CA TRP A 187 0.86 5.06 11.37
C TRP A 187 -0.15 6.14 11.06
N LEU A 188 -1.22 5.76 10.36
CA LEU A 188 -2.40 6.57 10.17
C LEU A 188 -3.62 5.73 10.59
N VAL A 189 -4.34 6.17 11.61
CA VAL A 189 -5.40 5.39 12.24
C VAL A 189 -6.62 6.27 12.49
N ALA A 190 -7.80 5.85 12.03
CA ALA A 190 -9.04 6.54 12.35
C ALA A 190 -9.41 6.38 13.84
N ASP A 191 -10.20 7.30 14.36
CA ASP A 191 -10.68 7.28 15.74
C ASP A 191 -11.56 6.06 16.09
N ASP A 192 -12.16 5.44 15.08
CA ASP A 192 -12.85 4.15 15.18
C ASP A 192 -11.87 2.94 15.23
N GLY A 193 -10.56 3.21 15.21
CA GLY A 193 -9.49 2.24 15.26
C GLY A 193 -9.12 1.66 13.91
N PHE A 194 -9.77 2.03 12.82
CA PHE A 194 -9.39 1.53 11.50
C PHE A 194 -7.97 1.99 11.12
N ILE A 195 -7.12 1.06 10.70
CA ILE A 195 -5.73 1.34 10.36
C ILE A 195 -5.64 1.63 8.85
N LEU A 196 -5.47 2.91 8.49
CA LEU A 196 -5.33 3.37 7.10
C LEU A 196 -3.91 3.11 6.57
N HIS A 197 -2.91 3.29 7.43
CA HIS A 197 -1.51 3.02 7.14
C HIS A 197 -0.80 2.47 8.38
N SER A 198 0.08 1.49 8.17
CA SER A 198 0.93 0.90 9.20
C SER A 198 2.32 0.63 8.65
N PRO A 199 3.38 0.72 9.48
CA PRO A 199 4.72 0.24 9.09
C PRO A 199 4.74 -1.28 8.89
N TYR A 200 3.72 -1.99 9.37
CA TYR A 200 3.52 -3.42 9.23
C TYR A 200 2.34 -3.60 8.29
N SER A 201 2.64 -3.88 7.02
CA SER A 201 1.66 -3.97 5.94
C SER A 201 0.51 -4.92 6.25
N GLU A 202 0.74 -5.92 7.12
CA GLU A 202 -0.28 -6.85 7.59
C GLU A 202 -1.34 -6.26 8.54
N LEU A 203 -1.12 -5.04 9.05
CA LEU A 203 -2.04 -4.36 9.95
C LEU A 203 -2.89 -3.31 9.22
N SER A 204 -2.46 -2.84 8.05
CA SER A 204 -3.28 -1.97 7.20
C SER A 204 -4.59 -2.66 6.85
N GLY A 205 -5.70 -1.97 7.03
CA GLY A 205 -7.04 -2.53 6.82
C GLY A 205 -7.66 -3.23 8.03
N LYS A 206 -6.90 -3.46 9.11
CA LYS A 206 -7.41 -4.04 10.36
C LYS A 206 -7.92 -2.97 11.32
N ASN A 207 -8.59 -3.38 12.39
CA ASN A 207 -8.96 -2.48 13.47
C ASN A 207 -7.96 -2.60 14.64
N MET A 208 -7.43 -1.46 15.09
CA MET A 208 -6.48 -1.34 16.20
C MET A 208 -7.06 -1.86 17.52
N ARG A 209 -8.39 -1.89 17.67
CA ARG A 209 -9.07 -2.48 18.83
C ARG A 209 -8.99 -4.00 18.87
N ASP A 210 -8.85 -4.64 17.72
CA ASP A 210 -8.68 -6.09 17.61
C ASP A 210 -7.24 -6.54 17.94
N LEU A 211 -6.30 -5.58 18.02
CA LEU A 211 -4.90 -5.82 18.38
C LEU A 211 -4.66 -5.92 19.90
N ASN A 212 -5.71 -6.10 20.71
CA ASN A 212 -5.59 -6.29 22.16
C ASN A 212 -5.14 -7.72 22.53
N THR A 213 -4.00 -8.13 21.97
CA THR A 213 -3.30 -9.38 22.27
C THR A 213 -2.13 -9.12 23.21
N PRO A 214 -1.65 -10.11 23.99
CA PRO A 214 -0.55 -9.90 24.94
C PRO A 214 0.72 -9.27 24.33
N ASP A 215 1.00 -9.56 23.07
CA ASP A 215 2.14 -9.05 22.29
C ASP A 215 1.93 -7.64 21.71
N ARG A 216 0.69 -7.15 21.63
CA ARG A 216 0.34 -5.86 20.98
C ARG A 216 -0.47 -4.91 21.88
N ALA A 217 -0.78 -5.32 23.11
CA ALA A 217 -1.56 -4.55 24.08
C ALA A 217 -0.97 -3.17 24.40
N GLY A 218 0.34 -2.96 24.22
CA GLY A 218 0.99 -1.67 24.45
C GLY A 218 0.52 -0.61 23.46
N LEU A 219 0.51 -0.95 22.17
CA LEU A 219 0.05 -0.06 21.10
C LEU A 219 -1.46 0.21 21.20
N TYR A 220 -2.26 -0.82 21.54
CA TYR A 220 -3.69 -0.64 21.82
C TYR A 220 -3.95 0.35 22.97
N ARG A 221 -3.16 0.31 24.04
CA ARG A 221 -3.29 1.27 25.15
C ARG A 221 -2.90 2.69 24.75
N VAL A 222 -1.83 2.85 23.95
CA VAL A 222 -1.43 4.14 23.37
C VAL A 222 -2.57 4.71 22.54
N PHE A 223 -3.18 3.90 21.68
CA PHE A 223 -4.33 4.30 20.89
C PHE A 223 -5.48 4.82 21.79
N GLY A 224 -5.80 4.11 22.87
CA GLY A 224 -6.78 4.56 23.85
C GLY A 224 -6.45 5.92 24.50
N GLN A 225 -5.17 6.22 24.72
CA GLN A 225 -4.72 7.53 25.21
C GLN A 225 -4.82 8.61 24.12
N ALA A 226 -4.43 8.27 22.89
CA ALA A 226 -4.47 9.18 21.75
C ALA A 226 -5.89 9.59 21.37
N LEU A 227 -6.89 8.73 21.57
CA LEU A 227 -8.30 9.11 21.42
C LEU A 227 -8.76 10.19 22.42
N GLY A 228 -8.11 10.28 23.58
CA GLY A 228 -8.44 11.26 24.63
C GLY A 228 -7.72 12.60 24.49
N ASN A 229 -6.61 12.66 23.72
CA ASN A 229 -5.71 13.81 23.64
C ASN A 229 -5.34 14.13 22.19
N THR A 230 -5.48 15.39 21.77
CA THR A 230 -5.21 15.83 20.39
C THR A 230 -3.77 15.57 19.94
N SER A 231 -2.81 15.60 20.86
CA SER A 231 -1.43 15.22 20.60
C SER A 231 -0.78 14.69 21.87
N GLY A 232 0.34 14.00 21.73
CA GLY A 232 1.08 13.52 22.89
C GLY A 232 2.21 12.57 22.55
N MET A 233 2.78 12.00 23.61
CA MET A 233 3.86 11.03 23.53
C MET A 233 3.71 10.00 24.63
N ALA A 234 4.12 8.77 24.34
CA ALA A 234 4.17 7.68 25.31
C ALA A 234 5.33 6.73 25.00
N VAL A 235 5.62 5.85 25.95
CA VAL A 235 6.49 4.69 25.75
C VAL A 235 5.66 3.44 25.94
N TYR A 236 5.73 2.53 24.97
CA TYR A 236 5.09 1.22 25.07
C TYR A 236 6.09 0.11 24.80
N THR A 237 5.87 -1.04 25.44
CA THR A 237 6.58 -2.27 25.10
C THR A 237 5.85 -2.96 23.95
N GLY A 238 6.52 -3.10 22.81
CA GLY A 238 6.10 -3.91 21.66
C GLY A 238 7.04 -5.10 21.48
N TYR A 239 6.81 -5.90 20.44
CA TYR A 239 7.69 -7.03 20.09
C TYR A 239 8.45 -6.72 18.81
N SER A 240 9.77 -6.96 18.82
CA SER A 240 10.54 -6.92 17.57
C SER A 240 10.19 -8.14 16.72
N TYR A 241 9.78 -7.92 15.47
CA TYR A 241 9.50 -9.01 14.50
C TYR A 241 10.74 -9.90 14.25
N SER A 242 11.94 -9.36 14.46
CA SER A 242 13.23 -10.06 14.27
C SER A 242 13.53 -11.13 15.31
N ASP A 243 13.34 -10.77 16.57
CA ASP A 243 13.88 -11.53 17.70
C ASP A 243 12.77 -12.09 18.59
N LEU A 244 11.51 -11.74 18.29
CA LEU A 244 10.32 -12.01 19.11
C LEU A 244 10.55 -11.61 20.58
N LYS A 245 11.38 -10.59 20.81
CA LYS A 245 11.71 -10.06 22.13
C LYS A 245 10.94 -8.78 22.42
N PRO A 246 10.50 -8.58 23.67
CA PRO A 246 9.90 -7.33 24.10
C PRO A 246 10.93 -6.19 24.00
N MET A 247 10.54 -5.10 23.38
CA MET A 247 11.35 -3.91 23.10
C MET A 247 10.52 -2.66 23.38
N ASN A 248 11.16 -1.61 23.88
CA ASN A 248 10.48 -0.35 24.15
C ASN A 248 10.51 0.56 22.91
N TYR A 249 9.34 1.05 22.56
CA TYR A 249 9.11 2.02 21.50
C TYR A 249 8.62 3.33 22.11
N VAL A 250 9.13 4.44 21.60
CA VAL A 250 8.55 5.76 21.82
C VAL A 250 7.58 6.04 20.70
N VAL A 251 6.37 6.45 21.07
CA VAL A 251 5.33 6.86 20.15
C VAL A 251 4.98 8.30 20.40
N THR A 252 4.92 9.09 19.34
CA THR A 252 4.38 10.45 19.34
C THR A 252 3.15 10.43 18.44
N TRP A 253 2.12 11.19 18.81
CA TRP A 253 0.93 11.33 17.98
C TRP A 253 0.46 12.77 17.91
N ASP A 254 -0.21 13.07 16.80
CA ASP A 254 -1.01 14.28 16.61
C ASP A 254 -2.28 13.91 15.83
N THR A 255 -3.26 14.82 15.82
CA THR A 255 -4.59 14.54 15.29
C THR A 255 -4.90 15.42 14.10
N VAL A 256 -5.32 14.79 13.02
CA VAL A 256 -5.89 15.45 11.83
C VAL A 256 -7.42 15.42 11.98
N PRO A 257 -8.08 16.57 12.14
CA PRO A 257 -9.53 16.63 12.19
C PRO A 257 -10.10 16.28 10.80
N ILE A 258 -11.08 15.37 10.76
CA ILE A 258 -11.85 15.03 9.57
C ILE A 258 -13.36 15.02 9.91
N GLY A 259 -14.22 14.87 8.92
CA GLY A 259 -15.67 14.99 9.09
C GLY A 259 -16.17 16.41 8.85
N HIS A 260 -17.49 16.54 8.71
CA HIS A 260 -18.16 17.82 8.43
C HIS A 260 -17.92 18.88 9.51
N THR A 261 -17.71 18.44 10.77
CA THR A 261 -17.51 19.35 11.92
C THR A 261 -16.23 19.08 12.71
N GLY A 262 -15.32 18.25 12.18
CA GLY A 262 -14.21 17.71 12.98
C GLY A 262 -14.67 16.64 13.99
N ASP A 263 -15.84 16.03 13.74
CA ASP A 263 -16.45 14.97 14.52
C ASP A 263 -15.75 13.63 14.36
N GLN A 264 -15.01 13.46 13.26
CA GLN A 264 -14.10 12.34 13.04
C GLN A 264 -12.65 12.81 13.15
N LYS A 265 -11.73 11.87 13.43
CA LYS A 265 -10.31 12.19 13.57
C LYS A 265 -9.43 11.09 13.01
N LEU A 266 -8.33 11.48 12.38
CA LEU A 266 -7.20 10.59 12.09
C LEU A 266 -6.08 10.87 13.08
N LEU A 267 -5.53 9.82 13.65
CA LEU A 267 -4.31 9.86 14.46
C LEU A 267 -3.12 9.59 13.53
N VAL A 268 -2.23 10.56 13.44
CA VAL A 268 -0.90 10.39 12.86
C VAL A 268 0.03 10.00 13.98
N MET A 269 0.68 8.84 13.88
CA MET A 269 1.63 8.39 14.90
C MET A 269 2.98 8.05 14.29
N ILE A 270 4.06 8.46 14.97
CA ILE A 270 5.42 8.02 14.66
C ILE A 270 5.89 7.14 15.81
N THR A 271 6.35 5.92 15.52
CA THR A 271 6.99 5.02 16.48
C THR A 271 8.46 4.83 16.16
N ALA A 272 9.31 4.82 17.19
CA ALA A 272 10.75 4.58 17.06
C ALA A 272 11.26 3.77 18.26
N LYS A 273 12.34 2.99 18.09
CA LYS A 273 12.98 2.28 19.20
C LYS A 273 13.58 3.31 20.19
N GLN A 274 13.33 3.16 21.49
CA GLN A 274 13.73 4.14 22.53
C GLN A 274 15.26 4.43 22.61
N ASN A 275 16.09 3.58 22.00
CA ASN A 275 17.55 3.66 22.04
C ASN A 275 18.22 3.62 20.65
N SER A 276 17.48 3.81 19.55
CA SER A 276 18.11 3.86 18.22
C SER A 276 18.91 5.14 18.00
N ARG A 277 20.01 5.05 17.22
CA ARG A 277 20.75 6.23 16.76
C ARG A 277 19.93 6.86 15.64
N GLN A 278 19.46 8.11 15.83
CA GLN A 278 18.81 8.86 14.75
C GLN A 278 19.83 9.22 13.67
N ASN A 279 20.13 8.25 12.79
CA ASN A 279 20.97 8.47 11.62
C ASN A 279 20.07 9.01 10.51
N LEU A 280 20.31 10.26 10.15
CA LEU A 280 19.62 10.98 9.08
C LEU A 280 19.91 10.29 7.74
N VAL A 281 18.87 9.86 7.03
CA VAL A 281 18.99 9.52 5.60
C VAL A 281 18.56 10.74 4.82
N ARG A 282 19.43 11.19 3.91
CA ARG A 282 19.19 12.35 3.07
C ARG A 282 17.98 12.08 2.17
N ALA A 283 16.99 12.96 2.21
CA ALA A 283 15.86 12.96 1.28
C ALA A 283 16.35 12.79 -0.17
N VAL A 284 15.66 11.94 -0.93
CA VAL A 284 15.76 11.94 -2.39
C VAL A 284 15.27 13.32 -2.84
N PRO A 285 16.00 14.04 -3.71
CA PRO A 285 15.52 15.32 -4.22
C PRO A 285 14.15 15.10 -4.89
N SER A 286 13.14 15.86 -4.46
CA SER A 286 11.88 15.98 -5.17
C SER A 286 12.15 16.60 -6.53
N THR A 287 11.78 15.91 -7.59
CA THR A 287 11.48 16.55 -8.87
C THR A 287 10.27 17.47 -8.65
N ASP A 288 10.15 18.57 -9.40
CA ASP A 288 8.99 19.48 -9.27
C ASP A 288 7.67 18.80 -9.70
N GLN A 289 7.74 17.66 -10.40
CA GLN A 289 6.61 16.83 -10.81
C GLN A 289 6.86 15.34 -10.47
N THR A 290 5.88 14.67 -9.86
CA THR A 290 5.95 13.23 -9.55
C THR A 290 5.73 12.36 -10.80
N LEU A 291 6.11 11.07 -10.73
CA LEU A 291 5.88 10.12 -11.83
C LEU A 291 4.38 9.99 -12.17
N GLU A 292 3.52 9.98 -11.15
CA GLU A 292 2.06 9.90 -11.32
C GLU A 292 1.50 11.15 -11.99
N GLU A 293 1.89 12.33 -11.50
CA GLU A 293 1.50 13.62 -12.11
C GLU A 293 1.87 13.68 -13.58
N PHE A 294 3.05 13.14 -13.94
CA PHE A 294 3.48 13.07 -15.32
C PHE A 294 2.57 12.17 -16.17
N VAL A 295 2.24 10.96 -15.70
CA VAL A 295 1.34 10.04 -16.43
C VAL A 295 -0.09 10.58 -16.50
N HIS A 296 -0.61 11.19 -15.43
CA HIS A 296 -1.93 11.82 -15.44
C HIS A 296 -1.99 13.01 -16.39
N SER A 297 -0.93 13.82 -16.49
CA SER A 297 -0.87 14.90 -17.48
C SER A 297 -0.92 14.37 -18.93
N ALA A 298 -0.38 13.17 -19.17
CA ALA A 298 -0.49 12.49 -20.45
C ALA A 298 -1.91 11.96 -20.70
N LEU A 299 -2.59 11.42 -19.69
CA LEU A 299 -3.99 10.99 -19.80
C LEU A 299 -4.89 12.17 -20.21
N ILE A 300 -4.73 13.32 -19.58
CA ILE A 300 -5.47 14.55 -19.92
C ILE A 300 -5.24 14.93 -21.37
N PHE A 301 -3.99 14.89 -21.82
CA PHE A 301 -3.67 15.23 -23.19
C PHE A 301 -4.35 14.28 -24.19
N VAL A 302 -4.45 12.99 -23.86
CA VAL A 302 -5.25 12.04 -24.67
C VAL A 302 -6.70 12.50 -24.79
N ASP A 303 -7.32 12.94 -23.70
CA ASP A 303 -8.70 13.43 -23.72
C ASP A 303 -8.86 14.72 -24.53
N GLU A 304 -7.85 15.60 -24.51
CA GLU A 304 -7.85 16.87 -25.26
C GLU A 304 -7.69 16.69 -26.77
N VAL A 305 -6.75 15.83 -27.20
CA VAL A 305 -6.35 15.73 -28.61
C VAL A 305 -6.79 14.45 -29.31
N GLY A 306 -7.27 13.47 -28.55
CA GLY A 306 -7.62 12.14 -29.03
C GLY A 306 -6.40 11.23 -29.24
N LYS A 307 -6.68 9.93 -29.34
CA LYS A 307 -5.69 8.84 -29.37
C LYS A 307 -4.56 9.04 -30.39
N ASP A 308 -4.89 9.25 -31.66
CA ASP A 308 -3.86 9.28 -32.73
C ASP A 308 -2.87 10.45 -32.56
N ALA A 309 -3.37 11.62 -32.16
CA ALA A 309 -2.53 12.79 -31.91
C ALA A 309 -1.68 12.61 -30.64
N ALA A 310 -2.26 12.00 -29.60
CA ALA A 310 -1.54 11.70 -28.37
C ALA A 310 -0.41 10.69 -28.58
N LEU A 311 -0.67 9.59 -29.29
CA LEU A 311 0.35 8.58 -29.63
C LEU A 311 1.50 9.18 -30.46
N ALA A 312 1.19 10.12 -31.37
CA ALA A 312 2.23 10.82 -32.13
C ALA A 312 3.11 11.70 -31.23
N GLU A 313 2.53 12.43 -30.28
CA GLU A 313 3.28 13.25 -29.31
C GLU A 313 4.12 12.37 -28.37
N PHE A 314 3.57 11.26 -27.87
CA PHE A 314 4.29 10.32 -27.00
C PHE A 314 5.45 9.62 -27.72
N SER A 315 5.38 9.49 -29.05
CA SER A 315 6.45 8.91 -29.86
C SER A 315 7.52 9.93 -30.27
N ASP A 316 7.34 11.23 -29.97
CA ASP A 316 8.34 12.26 -30.28
C ASP A 316 9.39 12.37 -29.16
N PRO A 317 10.68 12.08 -29.44
CA PRO A 317 11.75 12.27 -28.45
C PRO A 317 11.96 13.73 -28.02
N ASN A 318 11.38 14.69 -28.74
CA ASN A 318 11.36 16.11 -28.37
C ASN A 318 9.96 16.62 -27.97
N GLY A 319 8.99 15.71 -27.86
CA GLY A 319 7.61 16.00 -27.46
C GLY A 319 7.53 16.39 -25.98
N ARG A 320 6.40 17.02 -25.59
CA ARG A 320 6.22 17.50 -24.21
C ARG A 320 6.19 16.39 -23.15
N PHE A 321 5.94 15.15 -23.58
CA PHE A 321 5.90 13.94 -22.75
C PHE A 321 7.21 13.13 -22.82
N THR A 322 8.30 13.81 -23.16
CA THR A 322 9.65 13.27 -23.11
C THR A 322 10.55 14.24 -22.37
N THR A 323 10.98 13.85 -21.16
CA THR A 323 11.90 14.62 -20.32
C THR A 323 13.21 13.85 -20.11
N GLN A 324 14.14 14.41 -19.34
CA GLN A 324 15.35 13.68 -18.96
C GLN A 324 15.04 12.51 -18.01
N GLU A 325 13.94 12.58 -17.27
CA GLU A 325 13.59 11.65 -16.20
C GLU A 325 12.49 10.67 -16.61
N TYR A 326 11.53 11.12 -17.42
CA TYR A 326 10.33 10.37 -17.78
C TYR A 326 10.06 10.43 -19.28
N SER A 327 9.48 9.35 -19.80
CA SER A 327 8.89 9.31 -21.13
C SER A 327 7.64 8.43 -21.07
N ILE A 328 6.57 8.88 -21.74
CA ILE A 328 5.34 8.10 -21.88
C ILE A 328 5.53 7.00 -22.92
N PHE A 329 5.24 5.77 -22.52
CA PHE A 329 5.03 4.66 -23.43
C PHE A 329 3.57 4.20 -23.35
N ALA A 330 3.04 3.67 -24.45
CA ALA A 330 1.65 3.26 -24.56
C ALA A 330 1.53 1.86 -25.16
N PHE A 331 0.57 1.07 -24.70
CA PHE A 331 0.32 -0.27 -25.22
C PHE A 331 -1.16 -0.61 -25.22
N ASP A 332 -1.58 -1.50 -26.14
CA ASP A 332 -2.97 -1.96 -26.24
C ASP A 332 -3.26 -3.17 -25.33
N ARG A 333 -4.54 -3.53 -25.25
CA ARG A 333 -5.03 -4.71 -24.52
C ARG A 333 -4.46 -6.03 -25.03
N ASN A 334 -3.95 -6.08 -26.26
CA ASN A 334 -3.29 -7.25 -26.83
C ASN A 334 -1.76 -7.23 -26.61
N LYS A 335 -1.27 -6.38 -25.70
CA LYS A 335 0.14 -6.19 -25.37
C LYS A 335 0.94 -5.54 -26.49
N THR A 336 0.32 -4.94 -27.51
CA THR A 336 1.02 -4.29 -28.61
C THR A 336 1.52 -2.91 -28.20
N MET A 337 2.82 -2.62 -28.38
CA MET A 337 3.35 -1.27 -28.16
C MET A 337 2.77 -0.29 -29.19
N LEU A 338 2.22 0.82 -28.71
CA LEU A 338 1.59 1.88 -29.50
C LEU A 338 2.43 3.16 -29.57
N ALA A 339 3.20 3.46 -28.53
CA ALA A 339 4.11 4.60 -28.49
C ALA A 339 5.32 4.30 -27.58
N ASP A 340 6.49 4.76 -28.02
CA ASP A 340 7.73 4.82 -27.24
C ASP A 340 8.55 5.98 -27.84
N ALA A 341 9.08 6.89 -27.02
CA ALA A 341 9.79 8.06 -27.53
C ALA A 341 11.18 7.74 -28.11
N TYR A 342 11.81 6.65 -27.65
CA TYR A 342 13.22 6.37 -27.92
C TYR A 342 13.43 5.09 -28.73
N ASP A 343 12.63 4.05 -28.50
CA ASP A 343 12.72 2.76 -29.19
C ASP A 343 11.51 2.51 -30.10
N HIS A 344 11.51 3.20 -31.25
CA HIS A 344 10.48 3.04 -32.28
C HIS A 344 10.43 1.63 -32.88
N SER A 345 11.44 0.78 -32.63
CA SER A 345 11.43 -0.61 -33.10
C SER A 345 10.41 -1.47 -32.33
N LEU A 346 9.98 -1.03 -31.14
CA LEU A 346 8.96 -1.71 -30.35
C LEU A 346 7.56 -1.54 -30.92
N LEU A 347 7.29 -0.46 -31.68
CA LEU A 347 5.95 -0.13 -32.18
C LEU A 347 5.37 -1.27 -33.03
N GLY A 348 4.13 -1.67 -32.71
CA GLY A 348 3.44 -2.80 -33.36
C GLY A 348 3.89 -4.18 -32.89
N ASN A 349 4.85 -4.28 -31.97
CA ASN A 349 5.31 -5.55 -31.40
C ASN A 349 4.75 -5.78 -29.98
N PRO A 350 4.58 -7.04 -29.57
CA PRO A 350 4.20 -7.38 -28.20
C PRO A 350 5.24 -6.93 -27.17
N ILE A 351 4.81 -6.30 -26.07
CA ILE A 351 5.66 -5.94 -24.92
C ILE A 351 6.09 -7.17 -24.10
N SER A 352 5.41 -8.31 -24.28
CA SER A 352 5.63 -9.57 -23.55
C SER A 352 7.04 -10.16 -23.71
N TYR A 353 7.82 -9.73 -24.70
CA TYR A 353 9.19 -10.24 -24.90
C TYR A 353 10.21 -9.69 -23.87
N ALA A 354 9.85 -8.67 -23.08
CA ALA A 354 10.72 -8.12 -22.05
C ALA A 354 10.83 -9.09 -20.86
N VAL A 355 11.88 -9.89 -20.84
CA VAL A 355 12.26 -10.78 -19.72
C VAL A 355 13.60 -10.34 -19.17
N ASP A 356 13.66 -10.09 -17.86
CA ASP A 356 14.88 -9.59 -17.23
C ASP A 356 15.90 -10.68 -16.86
N SER A 357 17.07 -10.28 -16.33
CA SER A 357 18.16 -11.20 -15.99
C SER A 357 17.83 -12.23 -14.90
N ASN A 358 16.80 -11.98 -14.09
CA ASN A 358 16.28 -12.91 -13.09
C ASN A 358 15.13 -13.79 -13.62
N GLY A 359 14.63 -13.46 -14.80
CA GLY A 359 13.54 -14.12 -15.50
C GLY A 359 12.16 -13.67 -15.02
N VAL A 360 12.01 -12.41 -14.62
CA VAL A 360 10.70 -11.75 -14.50
C VAL A 360 10.26 -11.31 -15.90
N GLU A 361 9.03 -11.67 -16.27
CA GLU A 361 8.42 -11.27 -17.54
C GLU A 361 7.81 -9.87 -17.38
N ALA A 362 8.66 -8.84 -17.47
CA ALA A 362 8.31 -7.45 -17.18
C ALA A 362 7.12 -6.94 -18.01
N GLY A 363 7.09 -7.24 -19.31
CA GLY A 363 5.98 -6.82 -20.18
C GLY A 363 4.65 -7.46 -19.81
N ASP A 364 4.69 -8.73 -19.38
CA ASP A 364 3.49 -9.43 -18.91
C ASP A 364 3.02 -8.91 -17.56
N LEU A 365 3.95 -8.59 -16.65
CA LEU A 365 3.62 -7.99 -15.36
C LEU A 365 3.00 -6.59 -15.52
N ILE A 366 3.58 -5.75 -16.39
CA ILE A 366 3.02 -4.43 -16.77
C ILE A 366 1.60 -4.60 -17.30
N HIS A 367 1.39 -5.50 -18.26
CA HIS A 367 0.07 -5.72 -18.84
C HIS A 367 -0.95 -6.21 -17.80
N LYS A 368 -0.56 -7.15 -16.93
CA LYS A 368 -1.41 -7.66 -15.85
C LYS A 368 -1.80 -6.57 -14.86
N ARG A 369 -0.85 -5.70 -14.48
CA ARG A 369 -1.11 -4.54 -13.63
C ARG A 369 -2.09 -3.57 -14.29
N ALA A 370 -1.92 -3.31 -15.57
CA ALA A 370 -2.84 -2.52 -16.38
C ALA A 370 -4.27 -3.09 -16.33
N MET A 371 -4.40 -4.42 -16.46
CA MET A 371 -5.69 -5.11 -16.40
C MET A 371 -6.35 -5.14 -15.03
N GLN A 372 -5.64 -4.76 -13.97
CA GLN A 372 -6.18 -4.54 -12.63
C GLN A 372 -6.56 -3.09 -12.35
N GLY A 373 -6.61 -2.22 -13.36
CA GLY A 373 -6.94 -0.80 -13.21
C GLY A 373 -5.73 0.12 -13.08
N GLY A 374 -4.52 -0.38 -13.34
CA GLY A 374 -3.30 0.43 -13.31
C GLY A 374 -2.63 0.50 -11.94
N GLY A 375 -1.67 1.41 -11.80
CA GLY A 375 -0.82 1.57 -10.62
C GLY A 375 0.63 1.15 -10.85
N TYR A 376 1.35 0.94 -9.75
CA TYR A 376 2.79 0.72 -9.77
C TYR A 376 3.20 -0.71 -10.11
N VAL A 377 4.29 -0.83 -10.88
CA VAL A 377 4.98 -2.10 -11.14
C VAL A 377 6.49 -1.89 -11.14
N ALA A 378 7.21 -2.77 -10.43
CA ALA A 378 8.66 -2.78 -10.38
C ALA A 378 9.22 -3.93 -11.22
N TYR A 379 10.20 -3.64 -12.06
CA TYR A 379 10.87 -4.61 -12.91
C TYR A 379 12.29 -4.16 -13.22
N LEU A 380 13.16 -5.08 -13.63
CA LEU A 380 14.49 -4.70 -14.09
C LEU A 380 14.45 -4.35 -15.57
N TYR A 381 15.10 -3.24 -15.93
CA TYR A 381 15.17 -2.78 -17.31
C TYR A 381 16.55 -2.20 -17.63
N PRO A 382 17.07 -2.36 -18.86
CA PRO A 382 18.30 -1.70 -19.29
C PRO A 382 18.15 -0.17 -19.25
N ASN A 383 19.03 0.52 -18.53
CA ASN A 383 19.03 1.99 -18.47
C ASN A 383 20.00 2.59 -19.52
N PRO A 384 19.51 3.29 -20.56
CA PRO A 384 20.37 3.91 -21.57
C PRO A 384 21.33 4.97 -21.02
N ALA A 385 20.95 5.67 -19.94
CA ALA A 385 21.80 6.66 -19.28
C ALA A 385 23.00 6.01 -18.55
N GLU A 386 22.89 4.72 -18.22
CA GLU A 386 23.89 3.95 -17.48
C GLU A 386 24.49 2.83 -18.35
N ASN A 387 24.78 3.14 -19.62
CA ASN A 387 25.37 2.21 -20.60
C ASN A 387 24.61 0.87 -20.74
N MET A 388 23.27 0.92 -20.70
CA MET A 388 22.39 -0.25 -20.76
C MET A 388 22.56 -1.20 -19.57
N THR A 389 23.11 -0.72 -18.45
CA THR A 389 23.14 -1.48 -17.20
C THR A 389 21.71 -1.71 -16.73
N GLU A 390 21.40 -2.96 -16.39
CA GLU A 390 20.09 -3.33 -15.87
C GLU A 390 19.89 -2.75 -14.46
N GLN A 391 18.81 -2.00 -14.27
CA GLN A 391 18.45 -1.32 -13.02
C GLN A 391 16.97 -1.55 -12.70
N LEU A 392 16.62 -1.40 -11.42
CA LEU A 392 15.21 -1.42 -11.02
C LEU A 392 14.52 -0.19 -11.60
N LYS A 393 13.51 -0.43 -12.42
CA LYS A 393 12.60 0.57 -12.95
C LYS A 393 11.25 0.42 -12.27
N LEU A 394 10.73 1.52 -11.74
CA LEU A 394 9.37 1.61 -11.21
C LEU A 394 8.53 2.33 -12.26
N SER A 395 7.45 1.71 -12.73
CA SER A 395 6.51 2.35 -13.65
C SER A 395 5.14 2.53 -13.03
N TYR A 396 4.49 3.64 -13.38
CA TYR A 396 3.10 3.90 -13.05
C TYR A 396 2.26 3.80 -14.32
N ILE A 397 1.22 2.97 -14.26
CA ILE A 397 0.39 2.61 -15.43
C ILE A 397 -1.03 3.15 -15.20
N VAL A 398 -1.59 3.75 -16.24
CA VAL A 398 -2.97 4.24 -16.24
C VAL A 398 -3.70 3.67 -17.46
N GLN A 399 -4.91 3.20 -17.22
CA GLN A 399 -5.82 2.82 -18.29
C GLN A 399 -6.43 4.08 -18.91
N VAL A 400 -6.35 4.21 -20.24
CA VAL A 400 -7.00 5.31 -20.96
C VAL A 400 -8.48 4.95 -21.19
N ASP A 401 -8.72 3.80 -21.80
CA ASP A 401 -10.03 3.24 -22.07
C ASP A 401 -9.95 1.70 -22.07
N ASP A 402 -11.00 1.01 -22.53
CA ASP A 402 -11.05 -0.46 -22.53
C ASP A 402 -9.99 -1.14 -23.43
N ASP A 403 -9.37 -0.41 -24.36
CA ASP A 403 -8.52 -0.94 -25.41
C ASP A 403 -7.03 -0.61 -25.25
N TRP A 404 -6.63 0.38 -24.44
CA TRP A 404 -5.21 0.73 -24.28
C TRP A 404 -4.86 1.50 -23.00
N TYR A 405 -3.55 1.56 -22.75
CA TYR A 405 -2.92 2.04 -21.51
C TYR A 405 -1.73 2.95 -21.84
N ILE A 406 -1.44 3.86 -20.92
CA ILE A 406 -0.23 4.69 -20.93
C ILE A 406 0.53 4.48 -19.64
N ALA A 407 1.85 4.67 -19.69
CA ALA A 407 2.71 4.55 -18.53
C ALA A 407 3.98 5.37 -18.69
N ALA A 408 4.60 5.73 -17.58
CA ALA A 408 5.98 6.19 -17.52
C ALA A 408 6.70 5.43 -16.42
N GLY A 409 8.03 5.42 -16.46
CA GLY A 409 8.78 4.84 -15.36
C GLY A 409 10.11 5.52 -15.11
N SER A 410 10.53 5.43 -13.86
CA SER A 410 11.75 6.01 -13.33
C SER A 410 12.74 4.92 -12.92
N PHE A 411 14.02 5.15 -13.16
CA PHE A 411 15.07 4.25 -12.68
C PHE A 411 15.41 4.58 -11.23
N GLY A 412 15.39 3.55 -10.37
CA GLY A 412 15.84 3.66 -8.99
C GLY A 412 17.36 3.62 -8.88
N ASN A 413 17.88 3.95 -7.69
CA ASN A 413 19.33 3.97 -7.41
C ASN A 413 19.94 2.58 -7.17
N TYR A 414 19.20 1.51 -7.44
CA TYR A 414 19.65 0.14 -7.23
C TYR A 414 20.13 -0.48 -8.55
N SER A 415 21.38 -0.93 -8.55
CA SER A 415 22.03 -1.62 -9.66
C SER A 415 22.63 -2.94 -9.17
N ASN A 416 22.90 -3.87 -10.08
CA ASN A 416 23.43 -5.21 -9.79
C ASN A 416 22.48 -6.13 -8.98
N LEU A 417 21.17 -6.06 -9.26
CA LEU A 417 20.13 -6.87 -8.61
C LEU A 417 20.07 -8.33 -9.11
N HIS A 418 21.21 -8.88 -9.51
CA HIS A 418 21.31 -10.21 -10.09
C HIS A 418 21.21 -11.29 -9.00
N VAL A 419 20.26 -12.21 -9.17
CA VAL A 419 20.14 -13.40 -8.32
C VAL A 419 20.92 -14.55 -8.95
N PRO A 420 21.93 -15.12 -8.25
CA PRO A 420 22.74 -16.21 -8.77
C PRO A 420 21.90 -17.40 -9.26
N ALA A 421 22.29 -18.01 -10.39
CA ALA A 421 21.55 -19.12 -10.99
C ALA A 421 21.25 -20.26 -10.00
N GLU A 422 22.23 -20.64 -9.18
CA GLU A 422 22.05 -21.67 -8.14
C GLU A 422 20.91 -21.32 -7.17
N VAL A 423 20.82 -20.06 -6.73
CA VAL A 423 19.75 -19.60 -5.84
C VAL A 423 18.40 -19.70 -6.55
N ARG A 424 18.32 -19.27 -7.81
CA ARG A 424 17.10 -19.33 -8.64
C ARG A 424 16.64 -20.77 -8.90
N GLU A 425 17.58 -21.68 -9.18
CA GLU A 425 17.31 -23.10 -9.40
C GLU A 425 16.83 -23.80 -8.13
N ASN A 426 17.43 -23.46 -6.98
CA ASN A 426 17.06 -24.02 -5.68
C ASN A 426 15.62 -23.65 -5.29
N ILE A 427 15.25 -22.36 -5.36
CA ILE A 427 13.87 -21.93 -5.03
C ILE A 427 12.85 -22.50 -6.02
N THR A 428 13.18 -22.54 -7.32
CA THR A 428 12.30 -23.11 -8.34
C THR A 428 12.05 -24.59 -8.09
N SER A 429 13.11 -25.36 -7.79
CA SER A 429 13.01 -26.79 -7.52
C SER A 429 12.22 -27.06 -6.25
N TYR A 430 12.45 -26.26 -5.20
CA TYR A 430 11.68 -26.32 -3.96
C TYR A 430 10.19 -26.07 -4.21
N LEU A 431 9.80 -24.97 -4.84
CA LEU A 431 8.39 -24.66 -5.07
C LEU A 431 7.70 -25.67 -5.99
N ARG A 432 8.39 -26.21 -7.00
CA ARG A 432 7.83 -27.31 -7.82
C ARG A 432 7.61 -28.58 -7.02
N SER A 433 8.49 -28.89 -6.07
CA SER A 433 8.29 -30.04 -5.17
C SER A 433 7.07 -29.85 -4.29
N VAL A 434 6.88 -28.63 -3.76
CA VAL A 434 5.70 -28.24 -2.96
C VAL A 434 4.43 -28.31 -3.81
N GLN A 435 4.45 -27.77 -5.02
CA GLN A 435 3.32 -27.81 -5.96
C GLN A 435 2.92 -29.26 -6.28
N THR A 436 3.90 -30.11 -6.62
CA THR A 436 3.66 -31.53 -6.94
C THR A 436 3.01 -32.24 -5.75
N TYR A 437 3.47 -31.95 -4.54
CA TYR A 437 2.88 -32.51 -3.33
C TYR A 437 1.45 -32.02 -3.11
N ALA A 438 1.23 -30.70 -3.18
CA ALA A 438 -0.09 -30.10 -3.01
C ALA A 438 -1.12 -30.65 -3.99
N GLN A 439 -0.70 -31.02 -5.21
CA GLN A 439 -1.55 -31.66 -6.22
C GLN A 439 -1.77 -33.16 -6.02
N SER A 440 -0.95 -33.82 -5.18
CA SER A 440 -1.01 -35.27 -4.94
C SER A 440 -1.95 -35.69 -3.81
N VAL A 441 -2.39 -34.73 -3.00
CA VAL A 441 -3.25 -34.93 -1.82
C VAL A 441 -4.41 -33.93 -1.85
N ASP A 442 -5.39 -34.09 -0.97
CA ASP A 442 -6.43 -33.08 -0.81
C ASP A 442 -5.88 -31.78 -0.18
N LYS A 443 -6.58 -30.66 -0.43
CA LYS A 443 -6.13 -29.31 -0.03
C LYS A 443 -5.88 -29.19 1.48
N ASP A 444 -6.75 -29.76 2.32
CA ASP A 444 -6.60 -29.66 3.78
C ASP A 444 -5.36 -30.43 4.26
N THR A 445 -5.13 -31.64 3.73
CA THR A 445 -3.92 -32.41 3.99
C THR A 445 -2.66 -31.66 3.53
N ALA A 446 -2.70 -31.03 2.35
CA ALA A 446 -1.59 -30.22 1.86
C ALA A 446 -1.29 -29.05 2.80
N ILE A 447 -2.30 -28.24 3.14
CA ILE A 447 -2.18 -27.09 4.04
C ILE A 447 -1.63 -27.50 5.41
N ALA A 448 -2.14 -28.59 6.00
CA ALA A 448 -1.66 -29.08 7.29
C ALA A 448 -0.17 -29.45 7.23
N THR A 449 0.27 -30.07 6.13
CA THR A 449 1.69 -30.44 5.94
C THR A 449 2.57 -29.22 5.73
N LEU A 450 2.11 -28.24 4.96
CA LEU A 450 2.87 -27.01 4.65
C LEU A 450 2.99 -26.07 5.85
N ASN A 451 2.12 -26.21 6.85
CA ASN A 451 2.20 -25.48 8.11
C ASN A 451 3.13 -26.14 9.15
N ASP A 452 3.71 -27.32 8.89
CA ASP A 452 4.66 -27.93 9.81
C ASP A 452 6.02 -27.21 9.74
N PRO A 453 6.44 -26.47 10.81
CA PRO A 453 7.67 -25.67 10.80
C PRO A 453 8.95 -26.52 10.75
N VAL A 454 8.87 -27.82 11.02
CA VAL A 454 9.99 -28.78 10.95
C VAL A 454 9.74 -29.88 9.92
N GLY A 455 8.69 -29.72 9.10
CA GLY A 455 8.27 -30.68 8.10
C GLY A 455 9.22 -30.77 6.89
N SER A 456 8.92 -31.69 5.98
CA SER A 456 9.73 -31.92 4.77
C SER A 456 9.74 -30.72 3.81
N TYR A 457 8.75 -29.84 3.92
CA TYR A 457 8.62 -28.60 3.16
C TYR A 457 8.88 -27.34 3.99
N ALA A 458 9.47 -27.47 5.19
CA ALA A 458 9.91 -26.28 5.92
C ALA A 458 11.00 -25.54 5.11
N PRO A 459 10.89 -24.21 4.92
CA PRO A 459 11.84 -23.45 4.12
C PRO A 459 13.26 -23.52 4.71
N ARG A 460 14.27 -23.60 3.85
CA ARG A 460 15.70 -23.66 4.22
C ARG A 460 16.47 -22.47 3.62
N ASN A 461 17.64 -22.16 4.18
CA ASN A 461 18.63 -21.24 3.61
C ASN A 461 18.09 -19.81 3.28
N ASN A 462 17.63 -19.07 4.30
CA ASN A 462 17.13 -17.68 4.18
C ASN A 462 16.01 -17.47 3.15
N MET A 463 15.33 -18.53 2.72
CA MET A 463 14.17 -18.45 1.85
C MET A 463 12.90 -18.20 2.67
N ARG A 464 12.02 -17.35 2.15
CA ARG A 464 10.67 -17.16 2.68
C ARG A 464 9.69 -18.06 1.94
N PHE A 465 8.72 -18.65 2.65
CA PHE A 465 7.65 -19.44 2.03
C PHE A 465 6.30 -19.18 2.69
N PHE A 466 5.24 -19.07 1.88
CA PHE A 466 3.86 -19.07 2.34
C PHE A 466 2.90 -19.52 1.22
N ALA A 467 1.67 -19.87 1.60
CA ALA A 467 0.58 -20.22 0.68
C ALA A 467 -0.65 -19.38 0.99
N MET A 468 -1.46 -19.05 -0.02
CA MET A 468 -2.70 -18.28 0.15
C MET A 468 -3.78 -18.72 -0.84
N ASP A 469 -5.04 -18.43 -0.51
CA ASP A 469 -6.14 -18.54 -1.46
C ASP A 469 -6.20 -17.34 -2.43
N TYR A 470 -7.00 -17.46 -3.48
CA TYR A 470 -7.21 -16.38 -4.46
C TYR A 470 -8.07 -15.21 -3.97
N ASN A 471 -8.53 -15.25 -2.72
CA ASN A 471 -9.12 -14.09 -2.05
C ASN A 471 -8.07 -13.34 -1.22
N GLY A 472 -6.81 -13.80 -1.19
CA GLY A 472 -5.71 -13.19 -0.44
C GLY A 472 -5.59 -13.67 1.00
N THR A 473 -6.30 -14.73 1.39
CA THR A 473 -6.23 -15.30 2.75
C THR A 473 -5.05 -16.26 2.85
N THR A 474 -4.18 -16.07 3.83
CA THR A 474 -3.03 -16.95 4.06
C THR A 474 -3.50 -18.32 4.54
N LEU A 475 -3.09 -19.38 3.83
CA LEU A 475 -3.42 -20.76 4.12
C LEU A 475 -2.30 -21.47 4.88
N ALA A 476 -1.04 -21.20 4.52
CA ALA A 476 0.11 -21.78 5.21
C ALA A 476 1.25 -20.80 5.35
N ASP A 477 1.81 -20.73 6.56
CA ASP A 477 2.98 -19.92 6.88
C ASP A 477 3.81 -20.58 7.99
N PRO A 478 4.69 -21.53 7.65
CA PRO A 478 5.42 -22.31 8.65
C PRO A 478 6.43 -21.45 9.44
N GLN A 479 6.88 -20.32 8.89
CA GLN A 479 7.80 -19.42 9.60
C GLN A 479 7.04 -18.48 10.54
N TYR A 480 5.82 -18.09 10.17
CA TYR A 480 5.00 -17.14 10.92
C TYR A 480 3.54 -17.60 11.01
N PRO A 481 3.23 -18.62 11.84
CA PRO A 481 1.90 -19.20 11.93
C PRO A 481 0.80 -18.20 12.32
N GLN A 482 1.16 -17.06 12.92
CA GLN A 482 0.22 -15.99 13.24
C GLN A 482 -0.41 -15.29 12.02
N PHE A 483 0.13 -15.49 10.83
CA PHE A 483 -0.43 -14.95 9.60
C PHE A 483 -1.46 -15.89 8.96
N VAL A 484 -1.57 -17.15 9.40
CA VAL A 484 -2.55 -18.10 8.86
C VAL A 484 -3.98 -17.63 9.19
N GLY A 485 -4.83 -17.58 8.17
CA GLY A 485 -6.21 -17.08 8.25
C GLY A 485 -6.35 -15.57 8.03
N GLU A 486 -5.25 -14.83 7.93
CA GLU A 486 -5.25 -13.39 7.69
C GLU A 486 -5.35 -13.07 6.19
N ASN A 487 -6.09 -12.01 5.86
CA ASN A 487 -6.28 -11.57 4.48
C ASN A 487 -5.37 -10.39 4.13
N TYR A 488 -4.62 -10.54 3.04
CA TYR A 488 -3.65 -9.56 2.54
C TYR A 488 -3.94 -9.09 1.12
N LEU A 489 -5.19 -9.17 0.65
CA LEU A 489 -5.53 -8.79 -0.73
C LEU A 489 -5.20 -7.33 -1.04
N GLY A 490 -5.31 -6.44 -0.05
CA GLY A 490 -4.99 -5.01 -0.18
C GLY A 490 -3.52 -4.65 0.03
N MET A 491 -2.63 -5.63 0.22
CA MET A 491 -1.24 -5.38 0.59
C MET A 491 -0.45 -4.76 -0.58
N THR A 492 0.23 -3.64 -0.28
CA THR A 492 1.19 -2.96 -1.16
C THR A 492 2.57 -2.91 -0.50
N ASP A 493 3.60 -2.78 -1.32
CA ASP A 493 4.95 -2.51 -0.86
C ASP A 493 5.23 -1.00 -0.69
N ILE A 494 6.46 -0.63 -0.30
CA ILE A 494 6.82 0.78 -0.11
C ILE A 494 6.87 1.61 -1.39
N LEU A 495 6.84 0.97 -2.55
CA LEU A 495 6.77 1.63 -3.84
C LEU A 495 5.32 1.75 -4.34
N GLY A 496 4.34 1.33 -3.53
CA GLY A 496 2.92 1.31 -3.92
C GLY A 496 2.54 0.14 -4.81
N GLY A 497 3.46 -0.79 -5.11
CA GLY A 497 3.18 -1.98 -5.93
C GLY A 497 2.33 -2.98 -5.16
N SER A 498 1.34 -3.61 -5.81
CA SER A 498 0.47 -4.58 -5.15
C SER A 498 1.14 -5.94 -5.04
N ILE A 499 1.38 -6.43 -3.83
CA ILE A 499 2.07 -7.71 -3.61
C ILE A 499 1.15 -8.89 -3.92
N THR A 500 -0.01 -8.91 -3.27
CA THR A 500 -0.91 -10.07 -3.27
C THR A 500 -1.72 -10.19 -4.55
N ARG A 501 -2.22 -9.08 -5.10
CA ARG A 501 -3.05 -9.10 -6.31
C ARG A 501 -2.23 -9.52 -7.52
N ASP A 502 -0.99 -9.05 -7.61
CA ASP A 502 -0.10 -9.39 -8.71
C ASP A 502 0.28 -10.89 -8.62
N ALA A 503 0.62 -11.39 -7.42
CA ALA A 503 0.84 -12.83 -7.18
C ALA A 503 -0.36 -13.70 -7.60
N ILE A 504 -1.59 -13.31 -7.26
CA ILE A 504 -2.80 -14.06 -7.61
C ILE A 504 -2.99 -14.15 -9.12
N ILE A 505 -2.81 -13.04 -9.85
CA ILE A 505 -2.91 -13.08 -11.32
C ILE A 505 -1.80 -13.92 -11.93
N LEU A 506 -0.56 -13.78 -11.44
CA LEU A 506 0.54 -14.63 -11.89
C LEU A 506 0.21 -16.12 -11.68
N ALA A 507 -0.31 -16.50 -10.52
CA ALA A 507 -0.71 -17.87 -10.24
C ALA A 507 -1.84 -18.38 -11.15
N LYS A 508 -2.88 -17.57 -11.39
CA LYS A 508 -3.99 -17.91 -12.29
C LYS A 508 -3.54 -18.17 -13.73
N ASP A 509 -2.47 -17.50 -14.15
CA ASP A 509 -1.84 -17.69 -15.46
C ASP A 509 -0.77 -18.79 -15.50
N GLY A 510 -0.68 -19.62 -14.46
CA GLY A 510 0.25 -20.76 -14.42
C GLY A 510 1.55 -20.50 -13.64
N GLY A 511 1.71 -19.32 -13.06
CA GLY A 511 2.84 -18.92 -12.23
C GLY A 511 3.61 -17.73 -12.78
N GLY A 512 4.64 -17.30 -12.04
CA GLY A 512 5.47 -16.18 -12.45
C GLY A 512 6.44 -15.75 -11.36
N LYS A 513 7.03 -14.57 -11.56
CA LYS A 513 7.93 -13.94 -10.61
C LYS A 513 7.62 -12.44 -10.51
N GLN A 514 7.90 -11.85 -9.36
CA GLN A 514 7.76 -10.40 -9.14
C GLN A 514 8.80 -9.88 -8.15
N TYR A 515 9.07 -8.58 -8.21
CA TYR A 515 9.87 -7.88 -7.22
C TYR A 515 8.97 -7.23 -6.19
N VAL A 516 9.30 -7.39 -4.92
CA VAL A 516 8.57 -6.73 -3.83
C VAL A 516 9.52 -6.22 -2.77
N TYR A 517 9.22 -5.06 -2.20
CA TYR A 517 9.88 -4.62 -0.98
C TYR A 517 9.15 -5.17 0.25
N THR A 518 9.88 -5.94 1.06
CA THR A 518 9.37 -6.44 2.34
C THR A 518 10.18 -5.88 3.50
N PRO A 519 9.59 -5.68 4.68
CA PRO A 519 10.35 -5.32 5.87
C PRO A 519 11.47 -6.32 6.15
N LYS A 520 12.68 -5.83 6.42
CA LYS A 520 13.80 -6.67 6.85
C LYS A 520 13.45 -7.36 8.14
N GLU A 521 13.46 -8.68 8.10
CA GLU A 521 13.16 -9.52 9.26
C GLU A 521 14.09 -9.19 10.42
N THR A 522 15.33 -8.74 10.21
CA THR A 522 16.34 -8.52 11.27
C THR A 522 16.41 -7.12 11.87
N THR A 523 15.89 -6.08 11.21
CA THR A 523 16.12 -4.68 11.65
C THR A 523 14.85 -3.90 12.00
N GLY A 524 13.66 -4.41 11.69
CA GLY A 524 12.38 -3.84 12.16
C GLY A 524 12.18 -2.38 11.76
N GLY A 525 12.47 -2.04 10.49
CA GLY A 525 12.27 -0.69 9.94
C GLY A 525 12.85 -0.48 8.54
N ALA A 526 13.98 -1.10 8.22
CA ALA A 526 14.52 -1.08 6.85
C ALA A 526 13.78 -2.09 5.96
N TYR A 527 13.58 -1.76 4.69
CA TYR A 527 13.01 -2.67 3.69
C TYR A 527 14.12 -3.36 2.90
N GLU A 528 13.83 -4.55 2.39
CA GLU A 528 14.67 -5.28 1.45
C GLU A 528 13.86 -5.68 0.22
N LEU A 529 14.54 -5.64 -0.93
CA LEU A 529 13.99 -6.12 -2.18
C LEU A 529 14.06 -7.65 -2.19
N ARG A 530 12.95 -8.30 -2.47
CA ARG A 530 12.86 -9.75 -2.67
C ARG A 530 12.39 -10.06 -4.08
N LEU A 531 12.93 -11.15 -4.63
CA LEU A 531 12.39 -11.80 -5.82
C LEU A 531 11.48 -12.92 -5.38
N GLU A 532 10.18 -12.78 -5.66
CA GLU A 532 9.17 -13.79 -5.38
C GLU A 532 8.98 -14.71 -6.58
N TYR A 533 8.72 -15.98 -6.29
CA TYR A 533 8.40 -17.04 -7.22
C TYR A 533 7.02 -17.57 -6.84
N ILE A 534 6.12 -17.58 -7.81
CA ILE A 534 4.70 -17.88 -7.60
C ILE A 534 4.30 -19.05 -8.46
N LEU A 535 3.60 -20.03 -7.88
CA LEU A 535 3.00 -21.14 -8.60
C LEU A 535 1.56 -21.39 -8.11
N PRO A 536 0.62 -21.77 -8.99
CA PRO A 536 -0.67 -22.28 -8.55
C PRO A 536 -0.49 -23.62 -7.84
N ALA A 537 -1.13 -23.79 -6.68
CA ALA A 537 -1.13 -25.05 -5.92
C ALA A 537 -2.41 -25.86 -6.18
N GLY A 538 -3.48 -25.21 -6.61
CA GLY A 538 -4.75 -25.80 -7.05
C GLY A 538 -5.63 -24.74 -7.72
N ASP A 539 -6.92 -25.04 -7.87
CA ASP A 539 -7.86 -24.18 -8.62
C ASP A 539 -8.18 -22.85 -7.94
N ASP A 540 -7.94 -22.74 -6.64
CA ASP A 540 -8.34 -21.61 -5.80
C ASP A 540 -7.23 -21.09 -4.86
N TRP A 541 -5.99 -21.55 -5.03
CA TRP A 541 -4.88 -21.20 -4.14
C TRP A 541 -3.50 -21.32 -4.79
N LEU A 542 -2.53 -20.60 -4.24
CA LEU A 542 -1.15 -20.51 -4.71
C LEU A 542 -0.16 -20.77 -3.58
N ILE A 543 1.07 -21.08 -4.00
CA ILE A 543 2.27 -21.11 -3.16
C ILE A 543 3.26 -20.06 -3.64
N LEU A 544 3.96 -19.47 -2.69
CA LEU A 544 4.95 -18.43 -2.94
C LEU A 544 6.24 -18.74 -2.18
N GLY A 545 7.37 -18.52 -2.86
CA GLY A 545 8.69 -18.50 -2.24
C GLY A 545 9.39 -17.20 -2.57
N ALA A 546 10.21 -16.68 -1.66
CA ALA A 546 10.98 -15.45 -1.91
C ALA A 546 12.44 -15.59 -1.51
N VAL A 547 13.31 -14.91 -2.27
CA VAL A 547 14.74 -14.75 -1.96
C VAL A 547 15.09 -13.26 -1.88
N THR A 548 15.89 -12.88 -0.89
CA THR A 548 16.39 -11.51 -0.74
C THR A 548 17.43 -11.20 -1.83
N ILE A 549 17.29 -10.03 -2.46
CA ILE A 549 18.27 -9.48 -3.39
C ILE A 549 19.23 -8.60 -2.59
N ALA A 550 20.52 -8.93 -2.64
CA ALA A 550 21.57 -8.37 -1.79
C ALA A 550 22.13 -7.04 -2.33
#